data_AF-A0A7S0MF07-F1
#
_entry.id   AF-A0A7S0MF07-F1
#
_cell.length_a   1.000
_cell.length_b   1.000
_cell.length_c   1.000
_cell.angle_alpha   90.00
_cell.angle_beta   90.00
_cell.angle_gamma   90.00
#
_symmetry.space_group_name_H-M   'P 1'
#
loop_
_entity.id
_entity.type
_entity.pdbx_description
1 polymer ?
#
loop_
_entity_poly.entity_id
_entity_poly.type
_entity_poly.pdbx_seq_one_letter_code
_entity_poly.pdbx_strand_id
1 'polypeptide(L)'
;EVLRLRLSRNKLTGKSKHYAFIEFAHPEVADIVSETHNNMLMCDRLIKCSVVPSEKVHPTMWIGSDTVYKAPPTKEHARKAVNRKRTRVEEEKRVERLVAGE
;
A
#
# COMPACT_ATOMS: atom_id res chain seq x y z
N GLU A 1 8.03 -23.61 -5.11
CA GLU A 1 8.79 -22.35 -5.25
C GLU A 1 7.83 -21.18 -5.44
N VAL A 2 8.18 -20.00 -4.92
CA VAL A 2 7.42 -18.74 -5.09
C VAL A 2 8.09 -17.90 -6.16
N LEU A 3 7.34 -17.48 -7.19
CA LEU A 3 7.86 -16.65 -8.28
C LEU A 3 7.72 -15.17 -7.97
N ARG A 4 6.52 -14.72 -7.57
CA ARG A 4 6.24 -13.32 -7.28
C ARG A 4 5.40 -13.19 -6.03
N LEU A 5 5.71 -12.17 -5.23
CA LEU A 5 4.93 -11.80 -4.05
C LEU A 5 4.63 -10.30 -4.10
N ARG A 6 3.37 -9.95 -3.86
CA ARG A 6 2.95 -8.55 -3.77
C ARG A 6 2.01 -8.32 -2.61
N LEU A 7 2.48 -7.55 -1.62
CA LEU A 7 1.62 -7.02 -0.57
C LEU A 7 1.02 -5.68 -1.01
N SER A 8 -0.30 -5.58 -1.03
CA SER A 8 -0.96 -4.33 -1.39
C SER A 8 -0.88 -3.31 -0.27
N ARG A 9 -0.45 -2.09 -0.62
CA ARG A 9 -0.23 -0.98 0.31
C ARG A 9 -0.91 0.30 -0.17
N ASN A 10 -1.20 1.20 0.77
CA ASN A 10 -1.68 2.54 0.45
C ASN A 10 -0.53 3.35 -0.19
N LYS A 11 -0.80 3.98 -1.34
CA LYS A 11 0.21 4.75 -2.10
C LYS A 11 0.71 5.99 -1.34
N LEU A 12 -0.13 6.59 -0.49
CA LEU A 12 0.20 7.82 0.24
C LEU A 12 0.92 7.54 1.56
N THR A 13 0.41 6.57 2.33
CA THR A 13 0.89 6.29 3.70
C THR A 13 1.82 5.08 3.77
N GLY A 14 1.85 4.22 2.75
CA GLY A 14 2.65 3.00 2.73
C GLY A 14 2.13 1.86 3.61
N LYS A 15 1.06 2.10 4.38
CA LYS A 15 0.44 1.10 5.25
C LYS A 15 -0.17 -0.05 4.43
N SER A 16 -0.20 -1.25 5.02
CA SER A 16 -0.84 -2.42 4.41
C SER A 16 -2.32 -2.16 4.15
N LYS A 17 -2.85 -2.71 3.05
CA LYS A 17 -4.28 -2.79 2.76
C LYS A 17 -4.91 -4.11 3.22
N HIS A 18 -4.14 -4.96 3.91
CA HIS A 18 -4.58 -6.24 4.45
C HIS A 18 -4.91 -7.32 3.41
N TYR A 19 -4.29 -7.25 2.23
CA TYR A 19 -4.32 -8.34 1.25
C TYR A 19 -3.03 -8.38 0.42
N ALA A 20 -2.70 -9.57 -0.07
CA ALA A 20 -1.53 -9.83 -0.90
C ALA A 20 -1.86 -10.82 -2.02
N PHE A 21 -0.99 -10.86 -3.02
CA PHE A 21 -1.00 -11.86 -4.09
C PHE A 21 0.33 -12.59 -4.07
N ILE A 22 0.26 -13.90 -4.30
CA ILE A 22 1.42 -14.78 -4.38
C ILE A 22 1.25 -15.63 -5.63
N GLU A 23 2.28 -15.69 -6.44
CA GLU A 23 2.35 -16.59 -7.59
C GLU A 23 3.36 -17.69 -7.29
N PHE A 24 2.91 -18.93 -7.43
CA PHE A 24 3.73 -20.12 -7.29
C PHE A 24 4.14 -20.65 -8.66
N ALA A 25 5.29 -21.33 -8.72
CA ALA A 25 5.75 -21.98 -9.94
C ALA A 25 4.85 -23.14 -10.38
N HIS A 26 4.19 -23.80 -9.42
CA HIS A 26 3.31 -24.95 -9.66
C HIS A 26 1.90 -24.69 -9.13
N PRO A 27 0.85 -24.97 -9.93
CA PRO A 27 -0.54 -24.73 -9.53
C PRO A 27 -0.95 -25.60 -8.32
N GLU A 28 -0.49 -26.85 -8.26
CA GLU A 28 -0.78 -27.77 -7.15
C GLU A 28 -0.35 -27.20 -5.79
N VAL A 29 0.76 -26.46 -5.75
CA VAL A 29 1.23 -25.79 -4.53
C VAL A 29 0.28 -24.65 -4.13
N ALA A 30 -0.25 -23.91 -5.10
CA ALA A 30 -1.22 -22.85 -4.84
C ALA A 30 -2.52 -23.42 -4.27
N ASP A 31 -2.98 -24.56 -4.78
CA ASP A 31 -4.18 -25.25 -4.30
C ASP A 31 -4.00 -25.70 -2.85
N ILE A 32 -2.92 -26.43 -2.53
CA ILE A 32 -2.60 -26.90 -1.18
C ILE A 32 -2.49 -25.71 -0.20
N VAL A 33 -1.80 -24.64 -0.59
CA VAL A 33 -1.65 -23.45 0.26
C VAL A 33 -3.01 -22.79 0.50
N SER A 34 -3.85 -22.68 -0.53
CA SER A 34 -5.17 -22.09 -0.40
C SER A 34 -6.06 -22.90 0.53
N GLU A 35 -6.05 -24.24 0.44
CA GLU A 35 -6.86 -25.12 1.27
C GLU A 35 -6.40 -25.10 2.73
N THR A 36 -5.09 -25.15 2.97
CA THR A 36 -4.51 -25.18 4.31
C THR A 36 -4.63 -23.84 5.06
N HIS A 37 -4.50 -22.72 4.36
CA HIS A 37 -4.48 -21.39 4.99
C HIS A 37 -5.82 -20.64 4.92
N ASN A 38 -6.82 -21.18 4.23
CA ASN A 38 -8.15 -20.59 4.21
C ASN A 38 -8.86 -20.83 5.55
N ASN A 39 -9.37 -19.75 6.15
CA ASN A 39 -9.99 -19.70 7.47
C ASN A 39 -9.06 -19.94 8.65
N MET A 40 -7.75 -19.86 8.44
CA MET A 40 -6.80 -19.99 9.54
C MET A 40 -6.79 -18.71 10.39
N LEU A 41 -6.83 -18.86 11.72
CA LEU A 41 -6.71 -17.76 12.65
C LEU A 41 -5.22 -17.43 12.87
N MET A 42 -4.78 -16.26 12.42
CA MET A 42 -3.42 -15.78 12.62
C MET A 42 -3.43 -14.34 13.14
N CYS A 43 -2.69 -14.10 14.22
CA CYS A 43 -2.57 -12.77 14.83
C CYS A 43 -3.93 -12.09 15.08
N ASP A 44 -4.86 -12.85 15.63
CA ASP A 44 -6.24 -12.41 15.93
C ASP A 44 -7.05 -11.99 14.68
N ARG A 45 -6.67 -12.49 13.50
CA ARG A 45 -7.39 -12.27 12.24
C ARG A 45 -7.57 -13.59 11.51
N LEU A 46 -8.76 -13.78 10.98
CA LEU A 46 -9.06 -14.93 10.14
C LEU A 46 -8.56 -14.64 8.71
N ILE A 47 -7.58 -15.42 8.27
CA ILE A 47 -7.04 -15.33 6.92
C ILE A 47 -8.01 -16.02 5.96
N LYS A 48 -8.34 -15.34 4.86
CA LYS A 48 -9.07 -15.93 3.74
C LYS A 48 -8.09 -16.10 2.59
N CYS A 49 -7.97 -17.32 2.09
CA CYS A 49 -7.11 -17.68 0.97
C CYS A 49 -7.96 -18.34 -0.10
N SER A 50 -7.71 -17.99 -1.35
CA SER A 50 -8.39 -18.55 -2.51
C SER A 50 -7.49 -18.44 -3.73
N VAL A 51 -7.52 -19.43 -4.61
CA VAL A 51 -6.84 -19.36 -5.90
C VAL A 51 -7.58 -18.38 -6.81
N VAL A 52 -6.83 -17.51 -7.48
CA VAL A 52 -7.38 -16.52 -8.42
C VAL A 52 -7.37 -17.15 -9.82
N PRO A 53 -8.52 -17.27 -10.51
CA PRO A 53 -8.55 -17.73 -11.89
C PRO A 53 -7.75 -16.81 -12.81
N SER A 54 -7.06 -17.37 -13.81
CA SER A 54 -6.20 -16.63 -14.74
C SER A 54 -6.92 -15.47 -15.43
N GLU A 55 -8.20 -15.61 -15.74
CA GLU A 55 -9.04 -14.59 -16.38
C GLU A 55 -9.25 -13.33 -15.51
N LYS A 56 -9.19 -13.49 -14.17
CA LYS A 56 -9.38 -12.40 -13.21
C LYS A 56 -8.05 -11.73 -12.84
N VAL A 57 -6.93 -12.20 -13.38
CA VAL A 57 -5.62 -11.62 -13.13
C VAL A 57 -5.49 -10.33 -13.93
N HIS A 58 -5.45 -9.20 -13.22
CA HIS A 58 -5.28 -7.90 -13.85
C HIS A 58 -3.85 -7.74 -14.41
N PRO A 59 -3.64 -7.17 -15.62
CA PRO A 59 -2.31 -7.03 -16.21
C PRO A 59 -1.31 -6.26 -15.34
N THR A 60 -1.79 -5.26 -14.59
CA THR A 60 -0.97 -4.44 -13.69
C THR A 60 -0.85 -5.00 -12.26
N MET A 61 -1.30 -6.23 -12.03
CA MET A 61 -1.29 -6.86 -10.71
C MET A 61 0.13 -7.01 -10.15
N TRP A 62 1.15 -7.17 -10.98
CA TRP A 62 2.52 -7.45 -10.52
C TRP A 62 3.47 -6.25 -10.57
N ILE A 63 2.98 -5.05 -10.88
CA ILE A 63 3.80 -3.84 -10.90
C ILE A 63 4.40 -3.60 -9.51
N GLY A 64 5.74 -3.64 -9.45
CA GLY A 64 6.52 -3.45 -8.22
C GLY A 64 6.52 -4.65 -7.28
N SER A 65 6.32 -5.88 -7.78
CA SER A 65 6.45 -7.10 -6.96
C SER A 65 7.91 -7.50 -6.70
N ASP A 66 8.80 -7.31 -7.67
CA ASP A 66 10.24 -7.61 -7.55
C ASP A 66 11.08 -6.48 -6.91
N THR A 67 10.44 -5.40 -6.45
CA THR A 67 11.16 -4.26 -5.87
C THR A 67 11.07 -4.25 -4.35
N VAL A 68 12.20 -3.91 -3.71
CA VAL A 68 12.23 -3.71 -2.27
C VAL A 68 11.36 -2.52 -1.90
N TYR A 69 10.42 -2.73 -0.98
CA TYR A 69 9.52 -1.68 -0.51
C TYR A 69 10.30 -0.50 0.10
N LYS A 70 10.01 0.71 -0.38
CA LYS A 70 10.47 1.97 0.20
C LYS A 70 9.28 2.74 0.75
N ALA A 71 9.36 3.14 2.02
CA ALA A 71 8.31 3.93 2.64
C ALA A 71 8.17 5.30 1.93
N PRO A 72 6.94 5.79 1.69
CA PRO A 72 6.75 7.09 1.09
C PRO A 72 7.31 8.18 2.03
N PRO A 73 8.03 9.19 1.51
CA PRO A 73 8.68 10.22 2.34
C PRO A 73 7.66 11.28 2.76
N THR A 74 6.61 10.88 3.47
CA THR A 74 5.49 11.74 3.86
C THR A 74 5.95 12.98 4.65
N LYS A 75 6.94 12.81 5.54
CA LYS A 75 7.53 13.93 6.31
C LYS A 75 8.22 14.95 5.40
N GLU A 76 8.94 14.48 4.40
CA GLU A 76 9.63 15.36 3.45
C GLU A 76 8.63 16.13 2.59
N HIS A 77 7.59 15.45 2.07
CA HIS A 77 6.52 16.10 1.33
C HIS A 77 5.79 17.16 2.18
N ALA A 78 5.49 16.85 3.44
CA ALA A 78 4.89 17.81 4.36
C ALA A 78 5.81 19.03 4.60
N ARG A 79 7.11 18.81 4.85
CA ARG A 79 8.09 19.90 4.97
C ARG A 79 8.15 20.77 3.73
N LYS A 80 8.19 20.16 2.54
CA LYS A 80 8.19 20.88 1.25
C LYS A 80 6.90 21.69 1.06
N ALA A 81 5.75 21.14 1.45
CA ALA A 81 4.46 21.83 1.36
C ALA A 81 4.39 23.04 2.30
N VAL A 82 4.85 22.91 3.55
CA VAL A 82 4.91 24.02 4.51
C VAL A 82 5.90 25.11 4.06
N ASN A 83 7.09 24.69 3.61
CA ASN A 83 8.18 25.59 3.20
C ASN A 83 8.04 26.12 1.77
N ARG A 84 6.95 25.78 1.07
CA ARG A 84 6.71 26.27 -0.29
C ARG A 84 6.62 27.81 -0.25
N LYS A 85 7.32 28.47 -1.17
CA LYS A 85 7.21 29.93 -1.36
C LYS A 85 5.74 30.28 -1.64
N ARG A 86 5.19 31.15 -0.82
CA ARG A 86 3.80 31.61 -0.93
C ARG A 86 3.73 32.83 -1.82
N THR A 87 2.57 33.03 -2.40
CA THR A 87 2.25 34.29 -3.08
C THR A 87 1.91 35.35 -2.05
N ARG A 88 2.06 36.62 -2.41
CA ARG A 88 1.79 37.76 -1.52
C ARG A 88 0.38 37.72 -0.91
N VAL A 89 -0.64 37.35 -1.70
CA VAL A 89 -2.03 37.21 -1.23
C VAL A 89 -2.19 36.08 -0.20
N GLU A 90 -1.46 34.98 -0.35
CA GLU A 90 -1.48 33.87 0.62
C GLU A 90 -0.73 34.21 1.91
N GLU A 91 0.27 35.10 1.85
CA GLU A 91 0.98 35.61 3.03
C GLU A 91 0.11 36.58 3.82
N GLU A 92 -0.53 37.55 3.16
CA GLU A 92 -1.44 38.53 3.80
C GLU A 92 -2.55 37.80 4.59
N LYS A 93 -3.22 36.82 3.97
CA LYS A 93 -4.23 35.96 4.63
C LYS A 93 -3.71 35.11 5.77
N ARG A 94 -2.39 34.84 5.80
CA ARG A 94 -1.77 34.09 6.88
C ARG A 94 -1.47 35.02 8.06
N VAL A 95 -0.96 36.21 7.79
CA VAL A 95 -0.70 37.25 8.81
C VAL A 95 -2.00 37.63 9.50
N GLU A 96 -3.07 37.87 8.75
CA GLU A 96 -4.39 38.19 9.29
C GLU A 96 -4.90 37.09 10.25
N ARG A 97 -4.76 35.81 9.87
CA ARG A 97 -5.11 34.68 10.75
C ARG A 97 -4.24 34.55 12.00
N LEU A 98 -2.98 34.96 11.93
CA LEU A 98 -2.07 34.93 13.09
C LEU A 98 -2.46 36.01 14.10
N VAL A 99 -2.76 37.22 13.62
CA VAL A 99 -3.17 38.35 14.46
C VAL A 99 -4.57 38.15 15.06
N ALA A 100 -5.49 37.49 14.35
CA ALA A 100 -6.84 37.21 14.86
C ALA A 100 -6.90 36.03 15.86
N GLY A 101 -5.80 35.29 16.04
CA GLY A 101 -5.71 34.15 16.95
C GLY A 101 -5.02 34.46 18.29
N GLU A 102 -4.55 35.69 18.46
CA GLU A 102 -4.12 36.30 19.74
C GLU A 102 -5.25 37.14 20.32
#